data_AF-A0A411MK69-F1
#
_entry.id   AF-A0A411MK69-F1
#
_cell.length_a   1.000
_cell.length_b   1.000
_cell.length_c   1.000
_cell.angle_alpha   90.00
_cell.angle_beta   90.00
_cell.angle_gamma   90.00
#
_symmetry.space_group_name_H-M   'P 1'
#
loop_
_entity.id
_entity.type
_entity.pdbx_description
1 polymer ?
#
loop_
_entity_poly.entity_id
_entity_poly.type
_entity_poly.pdbx_seq_one_letter_code
_entity_poly.pdbx_strand_id
1 'polypeptide(L)' 'MHLKDQGFKFCISPDKQQGRWLHPTELRVLHADWTDVTEWPTEQLMAYLMPAPQQQDLFAA' A
#
# COMPACT_ATOMS: atom_id res chain seq x y z
N MET A 1 -10.61 20.58 2.12
CA MET A 1 -10.03 19.88 3.29
C MET A 1 -9.53 18.53 2.80
N HIS A 2 -8.22 18.28 2.80
CA HIS A 2 -7.70 16.96 2.46
C HIS A 2 -7.64 16.08 3.71
N LEU A 3 -7.85 14.77 3.55
CA LEU A 3 -7.76 13.79 4.65
C LEU A 3 -6.33 13.73 5.20
N LYS A 4 -5.34 13.94 4.34
CA LYS A 4 -3.92 14.08 4.71
C LYS A 4 -3.68 15.23 5.70
N ASP A 5 -4.28 16.40 5.46
CA ASP A 5 -4.15 17.57 6.34
C ASP A 5 -4.79 17.35 7.72
N GLN A 6 -5.70 16.38 7.82
CA GLN A 6 -6.36 15.96 9.06
C GLN A 6 -5.60 14.84 9.78
N GLY A 7 -4.43 14.44 9.27
CA GLY A 7 -3.59 13.41 9.87
C GLY A 7 -4.00 11.97 9.55
N PHE A 8 -4.94 11.76 8.60
CA PHE A 8 -5.23 10.42 8.11
C PHE A 8 -4.06 9.91 7.28
N LYS A 9 -3.86 8.59 7.33
CA LYS A 9 -2.83 7.87 6.58
C LYS A 9 -3.49 6.98 5.56
N PHE A 10 -3.02 7.01 4.31
CA PHE A 10 -3.43 6.06 3.29
C PHE A 10 -2.66 4.76 3.49
N CYS A 11 -3.38 3.71 3.89
CA CYS A 11 -2.81 2.42 4.24
C CYS A 11 -3.36 1.32 3.34
N ILE A 12 -2.52 0.34 3.06
CA ILE A 12 -2.85 -0.82 2.24
C ILE A 12 -2.80 -2.08 3.10
N SER A 13 -3.81 -2.93 2.94
CA SER A 13 -3.91 -4.21 3.61
C SER A 13 -2.78 -5.15 3.20
N PRO A 14 -2.37 -6.09 4.06
CA PRO A 14 -1.27 -7.02 3.75
C PRO A 14 -1.56 -7.93 2.55
N ASP A 15 -2.84 -8.21 2.26
CA ASP A 15 -3.28 -8.93 1.07
C ASP A 15 -3.24 -8.08 -0.22
N LYS A 16 -2.91 -6.79 -0.09
CA LYS A 16 -2.82 -5.77 -1.16
C LYS A 16 -4.13 -5.57 -1.93
N GLN A 17 -5.26 -6.05 -1.39
CA GLN A 17 -6.58 -5.93 -2.03
C GLN A 17 -7.29 -4.64 -1.66
N GLN A 18 -6.94 -4.02 -0.53
CA GLN A 18 -7.65 -2.85 0.00
C GLN A 18 -6.68 -1.71 0.29
N GLY A 19 -7.02 -0.53 -0.19
CA GLY A 19 -6.36 0.73 0.17
C GLY A 19 -7.38 1.73 0.69
N ARG A 20 -7.20 2.26 1.90
CA ARG A 20 -8.08 3.29 2.47
C ARG A 20 -7.33 4.26 3.36
N TRP A 21 -7.93 5.44 3.50
CA TRP A 21 -7.52 6.43 4.48
C TRP A 21 -8.00 6.00 5.87
N LEU A 22 -7.05 5.81 6.78
CA LEU A 22 -7.29 5.39 8.15
C LEU A 22 -6.82 6.46 9.12
N HIS A 23 -7.59 6.66 10.19
CA HIS A 23 -7.13 7.48 11.30
C HIS A 23 -5.97 6.75 12.01
N PRO A 24 -4.91 7.42 12.47
CA PRO A 24 -3.76 6.77 13.12
C PRO A 24 -4.15 5.91 14.33
N THR A 25 -5.20 6.29 15.06
CA THR A 25 -5.75 5.46 16.14
C THR A 25 -6.41 4.18 15.61
N GLU A 26 -7.18 4.28 14.53
CA GLU A 26 -7.83 3.12 13.89
C GLU A 26 -6.78 2.16 13.33
N LEU A 27 -5.74 2.69 12.69
CA LEU A 27 -4.61 1.93 12.20
C LEU A 27 -3.96 1.13 13.33
N ARG A 28 -3.64 1.76 14.46
CA ARG A 28 -2.96 1.07 15.58
C ARG A 28 -3.83 0.03 16.29
N VAL A 29 -5.15 0.22 16.33
CA VAL A 29 -6.06 -0.64 17.10
C VAL A 29 -6.64 -1.78 16.26
N LEU A 30 -6.98 -1.52 14.99
CA LEU A 30 -7.71 -2.45 14.14
C LEU A 30 -6.90 -2.99 12.96
N HIS A 31 -5.88 -2.24 12.50
CA HIS A 31 -5.19 -2.50 11.24
C HIS A 31 -3.67 -2.36 11.39
N ALA A 32 -3.12 -2.86 12.49
CA ALA A 32 -1.72 -2.68 12.86
C ALA A 32 -0.75 -3.34 11.86
N ASP A 33 -1.25 -4.30 11.08
CA ASP A 33 -0.60 -5.04 10.00
C ASP A 33 -0.68 -4.34 8.63
N TRP A 34 -1.41 -3.23 8.53
CA TRP A 34 -1.53 -2.48 7.28
C TRP A 34 -0.31 -1.59 7.07
N THR A 35 0.12 -1.49 5.82
CA THR A 35 1.28 -0.68 5.44
C THR A 35 0.85 0.74 5.13
N ASP A 36 1.41 1.72 5.84
CA ASP A 36 1.25 3.14 5.53
C ASP A 36 2.07 3.50 4.28
N VAL A 37 1.37 3.89 3.21
CA VAL A 37 1.95 4.26 1.92
C VAL A 37 1.69 5.74 1.59
N THR A 38 1.26 6.55 2.56
CA THR A 38 0.83 7.95 2.34
C THR A 38 1.88 8.81 1.67
N GLU A 39 3.15 8.59 2.02
CA GLU A 39 4.30 9.34 1.50
C GLU A 39 5.12 8.54 0.49
N TRP A 40 4.62 7.38 0.03
CA TRP A 40 5.38 6.58 -0.90
C TRP A 40 5.38 7.20 -2.30
N PRO A 41 6.53 7.26 -2.98
CA PRO A 41 6.55 7.59 -4.39
C PRO A 41 5.82 6.51 -5.20
N THR A 42 5.20 6.91 -6.31
CA THR A 42 4.39 6.03 -7.16
C THR A 42 5.15 4.76 -7.55
N GLU A 43 6.43 4.86 -7.87
CA GLU A 43 7.29 3.73 -8.24
C GLU A 43 7.39 2.68 -7.12
N GLN A 44 7.57 3.13 -5.87
CA GLN A 44 7.62 2.24 -4.71
C GLN A 44 6.26 1.60 -4.44
N LEU A 45 5.18 2.38 -4.58
CA LEU A 45 3.83 1.85 -4.45
C LEU A 45 3.53 0.79 -5.51
N MET A 46 3.91 1.03 -6.76
CA MET A 46 3.73 0.06 -7.85
C MET A 46 4.57 -1.21 -7.62
N ALA A 47 5.83 -1.07 -7.22
CA ALA A 47 6.67 -2.23 -6.90
C ALA A 47 6.11 -3.06 -5.73
N TYR A 48 5.42 -2.41 -4.78
CA TYR A 48 4.77 -3.10 -3.68
C TYR A 48 3.47 -3.80 -4.10
N LEU A 49 2.64 -3.15 -4.93
CA LEU A 49 1.35 -3.68 -5.35
C LEU A 49 1.46 -4.75 -6.44
N MET A 50 2.41 -4.59 -7.35
CA MET A 50 2.60 -5.54 -8.44
C MET A 50 3.42 -6.74 -7.93
N PRO A 51 2.94 -7.98 -8.10
CA PRO A 51 3.84 -9.13 -8.02
C PRO A 51 4.91 -8.93 -9.09
N ALA A 52 6.18 -9.23 -8.75
CA ALA A 52 7.28 -9.15 -9.72
C ALA A 52 6.84 -9.84 -11.01
N PRO A 53 7.01 -9.20 -12.20
CA PRO A 53 6.70 -9.86 -13.44
C PRO A 53 7.50 -11.17 -13.46
N GLN A 54 6.80 -12.29 -13.53
CA GLN A 54 7.41 -13.58 -13.82
C GLN A 54 7.91 -13.54 -15.27
N GLN A 55 8.98 -12.77 -15.53
CA GLN A 55 9.84 -13.00 -16.68
C GLN A 55 10.76 -14.18 -16.32
N GLN A 56 10.16 -15.35 -16.11
CA GLN A 56 10.86 -16.61 -16.17
C GLN A 56 10.35 -17.31 -17.43
N ASP A 57 11.24 -17.39 -18.41
CA ASP A 57 11.24 -18.40 -19.49
C ASP A 57 10.36 -18.22 -20.72
N LEU A 58 9.97 -16.99 -21.11
CA LEU A 58 9.41 -16.78 -22.46
C LEU A 58 10.45 -16.74 -23.60
N PHE A 59 11.74 -16.88 -23.29
CA PHE A 59 12.83 -16.90 -24.28
C PHE A 59 13.66 -18.21 -24.28
N ALA A 60 13.15 -19.29 -23.69
CA ALA A 60 13.81 -20.60 -23.69
C ALA A 60 13.12 -21.57 -24.68
N ALA A 61 13.26 -21.30 -25.98
CA ALA A 61 13.26 -22.30 -27.08
C ALA A 61 13.45 -21.61 -28.44
#